data_AF-A0A2V9RA45-F1
#
_entry.id   AF-A0A2V9RA45-F1
#
_cell.length_a   1.000
_cell.length_b   1.000
_cell.length_c   1.000
_cell.angle_alpha   90.00
_cell.angle_beta   90.00
_cell.angle_gamma   90.00
#
_symmetry.space_group_name_H-M   'P 1'
#
loop_
_entity.id
_entity.type
_entity.pdbx_description
1 polymer ?
#
loop_
_entity_poly.entity_id
_entity_poly.type
_entity_poly.pdbx_seq_one_letter_code
_entity_poly.pdbx_strand_id
1 'polypeptide(L)'
;MMVYKCDLCDQIKKCGEKEIEGKFYNICLECWRPLEAKLKGKGRVRDKGRIEIASAPVQTDDGEGKETPFPGQPPKIWMKSDTVN
;
A
#
# COMPACT_ATOMS: atom_id res chain seq x y z
N MET A 1 6.56 -17.75 -18.91
CA MET A 1 7.53 -16.70 -19.26
C MET A 1 6.90 -15.83 -20.32
N MET A 2 6.55 -14.58 -20.00
CA MET A 2 5.84 -13.68 -20.91
C MET A 2 6.84 -12.82 -21.70
N VAL A 3 6.47 -12.49 -22.94
CA VAL A 3 7.28 -11.69 -23.87
C VAL A 3 6.55 -10.37 -24.05
N TYR A 4 7.23 -9.27 -23.76
CA TYR A 4 6.68 -7.92 -23.83
C TYR A 4 7.58 -7.04 -24.68
N LYS A 5 7.01 -5.95 -25.21
CA LYS A 5 7.81 -4.87 -25.79
C LYS A 5 8.61 -4.22 -24.65
N CYS A 6 9.93 -4.19 -24.79
CA CYS A 6 10.80 -3.55 -23.82
C CYS A 6 10.64 -2.03 -23.89
N ASP A 7 10.37 -1.37 -22.77
CA ASP A 7 10.17 0.08 -22.72
C ASP A 7 11.46 0.89 -22.96
N LEU A 8 12.63 0.23 -22.96
CA LEU A 8 13.93 0.88 -23.17
C LEU A 8 14.51 0.70 -24.58
N CYS A 9 14.28 -0.45 -25.21
CA CYS A 9 14.84 -0.74 -26.54
C CYS A 9 13.79 -1.04 -27.61
N ASP A 10 12.50 -0.94 -27.26
CA ASP A 10 11.35 -1.18 -28.13
C ASP A 10 11.25 -2.58 -28.76
N GLN A 11 12.12 -3.51 -28.39
CA GLN A 11 12.14 -4.88 -28.92
C GLN A 11 11.21 -5.79 -28.11
N ILE A 12 10.53 -6.70 -28.81
CA ILE A 12 9.72 -7.76 -28.20
C ILE A 12 10.66 -8.83 -27.65
N LYS A 13 10.85 -8.84 -26.32
CA LYS A 13 11.79 -9.73 -25.63
C LYS A 13 11.20 -10.25 -24.34
N LYS A 14 11.90 -11.22 -23.75
CA LYS A 14 11.66 -11.67 -22.38
C LYS A 14 12.00 -10.52 -21.43
N CYS A 15 10.97 -9.82 -20.97
CA CYS A 15 11.08 -8.68 -20.07
C CYS A 15 10.56 -9.05 -18.68
N GLY A 16 11.10 -8.41 -17.65
CA GLY A 16 10.54 -8.42 -16.30
C GLY A 16 9.96 -7.05 -15.97
N GLU A 17 8.86 -7.06 -15.22
CA GLU A 17 8.28 -5.83 -14.67
C GLU A 17 9.21 -5.25 -13.58
N LYS A 18 9.42 -3.94 -13.64
CA LYS A 18 10.22 -3.17 -12.69
C LYS A 18 9.46 -1.92 -12.29
N GLU A 19 9.38 -1.67 -10.98
CA GLU A 19 8.83 -0.43 -10.44
C GLU A 19 9.95 0.59 -10.22
N ILE A 20 9.82 1.78 -10.82
CA ILE A 20 10.76 2.90 -10.69
C ILE A 20 9.92 4.16 -10.49
N GLU A 21 10.13 4.86 -9.38
CA GLU A 21 9.39 6.10 -9.04
C GLU A 21 7.86 5.96 -9.12
N GLY A 22 7.33 4.82 -8.64
CA GLY A 22 5.89 4.52 -8.64
C GLY A 22 5.30 4.18 -10.01
N LYS A 23 6.13 3.99 -11.03
CA LYS A 23 5.73 3.57 -12.38
C LYS A 23 6.27 2.19 -12.72
N PHE A 24 5.47 1.39 -13.41
CA PHE A 24 5.84 0.05 -13.85
C PHE A 24 6.36 0.07 -15.28
N TYR A 25 7.46 -0.64 -15.52
CA TYR A 25 8.12 -0.77 -16.82
C TYR A 25 8.46 -2.23 -17.11
N ASN A 26 8.28 -2.65 -18.35
CA ASN A 26 8.74 -3.91 -18.91
C ASN A 26 10.17 -3.74 -19.44
N ILE A 27 11.16 -4.26 -18.71
CA ILE A 27 12.57 -4.10 -19.07
C ILE A 27 13.21 -5.47 -19.29
N CYS A 28 13.88 -5.64 -20.43
CA CYS A 28 14.64 -6.85 -20.72
C CYS A 28 15.96 -6.90 -19.94
N LEU A 29 16.51 -8.10 -19.73
CA LEU A 29 17.72 -8.29 -18.93
C LEU A 29 18.94 -7.53 -19.49
N GLU A 30 19.04 -7.45 -20.82
CA GLU A 30 20.11 -6.72 -21.52
C GLU A 30 20.09 -5.22 -21.22
N CYS A 31 18.89 -4.62 -21.12
CA CYS A 31 18.76 -3.20 -20.75
C CYS A 31 18.87 -2.99 -19.24
N TRP A 32 18.40 -3.95 -18.42
CA TRP A 32 18.44 -3.85 -16.97
C TRP A 32 19.86 -3.89 -16.39
N ARG A 33 20.71 -4.83 -16.86
CA ARG A 33 22.05 -5.03 -16.27
C ARG A 33 22.95 -3.78 -16.29
N PRO A 34 23.08 -3.04 -17.41
CA PRO A 34 23.86 -1.80 -17.42
C PRO A 34 23.30 -0.73 -16.47
N LEU A 35 21.98 -0.65 -16.34
CA LEU A 35 21.32 0.29 -15.44
C LEU A 35 21.60 -0.07 -13.97
N GLU A 36 21.42 -1.33 -13.61
CA GLU A 36 21.71 -1.87 -12.27
C GLU A 36 23.18 -1.66 -11.89
N ALA A 37 24.12 -1.91 -12.81
CA ALA A 37 25.54 -1.68 -12.58
C ALA A 37 25.85 -0.20 -12.30
N LYS A 38 25.21 0.73 -13.02
CA LYS A 38 25.39 2.19 -12.81
C LYS A 38 24.80 2.68 -11.49
N LEU A 39 23.74 2.04 -11.00
CA LEU A 39 23.04 2.39 -9.76
C LEU A 39 23.60 1.68 -8.52
N LYS A 40 24.40 0.63 -8.71
CA LYS A 40 25.03 -0.12 -7.61
C LYS A 40 25.81 0.82 -6.69
N GLY A 41 25.43 0.83 -5.42
CA GLY A 41 26.06 1.67 -4.38
C GLY A 41 25.66 3.15 -4.38
N LYS A 42 24.81 3.61 -5.30
CA LYS A 42 24.35 5.02 -5.37
C LYS A 42 22.97 5.27 -4.74
N GLY A 43 22.28 4.22 -4.33
CA GLY A 43 20.97 4.29 -3.68
C GLY A 43 21.07 4.50 -2.17
N ARG A 44 19.99 5.02 -1.58
CA ARG A 44 19.82 5.00 -0.11
C ARG A 44 19.48 3.58 0.32
N VAL A 45 19.96 3.16 1.48
CA VAL A 45 19.42 1.96 2.12
C VAL A 45 17.94 2.22 2.35
N ARG A 46 17.05 1.33 1.89
CA ARG A 46 15.66 1.36 2.35
C ARG A 46 15.74 1.15 3.86
N ASP A 47 15.60 2.22 4.63
CA ASP A 47 15.18 2.09 6.01
C ASP A 47 13.88 1.30 5.95
N LYS A 48 13.93 0.05 6.38
CA LYS A 48 12.72 -0.73 6.72
C LYS A 48 12.13 -0.15 8.01
N GLY A 49 12.13 1.17 8.14
CA GLY A 49 11.43 1.93 9.14
C GLY A 49 9.96 1.73 8.87
N ARG A 50 9.45 0.65 9.45
CA ARG A 50 8.11 0.49 10.00
C ARG A 50 7.29 1.75 9.71
N ILE A 51 6.37 1.66 8.76
CA ILE A 51 5.21 2.55 8.79
C ILE A 51 4.47 2.12 10.06
N GLU A 52 4.89 2.64 11.20
CA GLU A 52 4.06 2.65 12.40
C GLU A 52 2.92 3.59 12.05
N ILE A 53 1.90 3.03 11.42
CA ILE A 53 0.55 3.55 11.57
C ILE A 53 0.36 3.50 13.08
N ALA A 54 0.54 4.65 13.75
CA ALA A 54 0.18 4.77 15.14
C ALA A 54 -1.33 4.55 15.18
N SER A 55 -1.75 3.30 15.39
CA SER A 55 -3.11 2.99 15.78
C SER A 55 -3.34 3.82 17.04
N ALA A 56 -4.22 4.82 16.92
CA ALA A 56 -4.59 5.67 18.05
C ALA A 56 -4.91 4.75 19.24
N PRO A 57 -4.43 5.07 20.46
CA PRO A 57 -4.78 4.28 21.62
C PRO A 57 -6.30 4.28 21.76
N VAL A 58 -6.92 3.11 21.55
CA VAL A 58 -8.28 2.85 21.97
C VAL A 58 -8.25 2.96 23.49
N GLN A 59 -8.85 4.03 24.01
CA GLN A 59 -9.10 4.17 25.43
C GLN A 59 -9.93 2.96 25.86
N THR A 60 -9.39 2.18 26.80
CA THR A 60 -10.13 1.19 27.57
C THR A 60 -11.12 1.92 28.45
N ASP A 61 -12.40 1.63 28.28
CA ASP A 61 -13.41 1.84 29.31
C ASP A 61 -14.08 0.49 29.55
N ASP A 62 -13.79 -0.08 30.72
CA ASP A 62 -14.42 -1.29 31.24
C ASP A 62 -15.90 -1.00 31.56
N GLY A 63 -16.83 -1.59 30.81
CA GLY A 63 -18.25 -1.59 31.22
C GLY A 63 -19.29 -1.76 30.12
N GLU A 64 -19.91 -2.94 30.11
CA GLU A 64 -21.24 -3.26 29.55
C GLU A 64 -21.40 -3.41 28.02
N GLY A 65 -21.94 -4.57 27.63
CA GLY A 65 -21.91 -5.12 26.27
C GLY A 65 -22.58 -4.24 25.20
N LYS A 66 -21.80 -3.86 24.19
CA LYS A 66 -22.31 -3.27 22.95
C LYS A 66 -22.56 -4.37 21.93
N GLU A 67 -23.82 -4.76 21.82
CA GLU A 67 -24.36 -5.61 20.76
C GLU A 67 -23.97 -5.02 19.40
N THR A 68 -23.19 -5.75 18.59
CA THR A 68 -23.01 -5.39 17.18
C THR A 68 -24.35 -5.53 16.47
N PRO A 69 -24.89 -4.47 15.83
CA PRO A 69 -26.16 -4.60 15.10
C PRO A 69 -26.00 -5.64 13.99
N PHE A 70 -26.84 -6.67 14.01
CA PHE A 70 -26.82 -7.73 13.01
C PHE A 70 -27.20 -7.14 11.63
N PRO A 71 -26.53 -7.53 10.53
CA PRO A 71 -26.81 -7.00 9.20
C PRO A 71 -28.28 -7.29 8.82
N GLY A 72 -29.04 -6.22 8.57
CA GLY A 72 -30.45 -6.29 8.17
C GLY A 72 -31.44 -5.61 9.12
N GLN A 73 -31.02 -5.21 10.33
CA GLN A 73 -31.86 -4.36 11.18
C GLN A 73 -31.50 -2.87 11.04
N PRO A 74 -32.50 -1.99 10.92
CA PRO A 74 -32.27 -0.55 10.93
C PRO A 74 -31.72 -0.13 12.31
N PRO A 75 -30.73 0.79 12.35
CA PRO A 75 -30.13 1.22 13.60
C PRO A 75 -31.15 1.94 14.49
N LYS A 76 -31.16 1.62 15.79
CA LYS A 76 -31.94 2.38 16.77
C LYS A 76 -31.22 3.69 17.06
N ILE A 77 -31.80 4.81 16.64
CA ILE A 77 -31.31 6.16 16.93
C ILE A 77 -31.89 6.56 18.30
N TRP A 78 -31.02 6.85 19.27
CA TRP A 78 -31.42 7.38 20.57
C TRP A 78 -31.28 8.90 20.52
N MET A 79 -32.41 9.63 20.52
CA MET A 79 -32.39 11.08 20.68
C MET A 79 -32.08 11.39 22.15
N LYS A 80 -30.92 12.00 22.39
CA LYS A 80 -30.61 12.62 23.68
C LYS A 80 -31.27 13.99 23.65
N SER A 81 -32.33 14.17 24.44
CA SER A 81 -32.89 15.51 24.66
C SER A 81 -31.95 16.26 25.60
N ASP A 82 -31.21 17.22 25.04
CA ASP A 82 -30.43 18.17 25.85
C ASP A 82 -31.41 19.10 26.58
N THR A 83 -31.62 18.84 27.87
CA THR A 83 -32.30 19.79 28.76
C THR A 83 -31.32 20.92 29.07
N VAL A 84 -31.49 22.07 28.42
CA VAL A 84 -30.92 23.34 28.87
C VAL A 84 -31.79 23.86 30.01
N ASN A 85 -31.29 23.78 31.25
CA ASN A 85 -31.21 24.90 32.21
C ASN A 85 -30.50 24.43 33.49
#